data_AF-A0A6P0DR42-F1
#
_entry.id   AF-A0A6P0DR42-F1
#
_cell.length_a   1.000
_cell.length_b   1.000
_cell.length_c   1.000
_cell.angle_alpha   90.00
_cell.angle_beta   90.00
_cell.angle_gamma   90.00
#
_symmetry.space_group_name_H-M   'P 1'
#
loop_
_entity.id
_entity.type
_entity.pdbx_description
1 polymer ?
#
loop_
_entity_poly.entity_id
_entity_poly.type
_entity_poly.pdbx_seq_one_letter_code
_entity_poly.pdbx_strand_id
1 'polypeptide(L)'
;MTRNPRIEDLIARMTVEEKVGQLGVFADAVRPFAPDINPEANARGAAEVLDQVRAGRVGALFNGVGAAEGREAQRVAVEESRLGIPLLLGADVIHGMRTVFPIPLAEASTFEPGLAERTARATAVEATAAGIHWTYA
;
A
#
# COMPACT_ATOMS: atom_id res chain seq x y z
N MET A 1 -17.37 18.89 -12.91
CA MET A 1 -16.08 18.17 -12.93
C MET A 1 -15.92 17.54 -14.30
N THR A 2 -14.85 17.86 -15.01
CA THR A 2 -14.56 17.27 -16.33
C THR A 2 -14.03 15.85 -16.14
N ARG A 3 -14.66 14.87 -16.77
CA ARG A 3 -14.21 13.47 -16.73
C ARG A 3 -12.87 13.32 -17.44
N ASN A 4 -11.94 12.55 -16.86
CA ASN A 4 -10.64 12.28 -17.47
C ASN A 4 -10.79 11.17 -18.53
N PRO A 5 -10.55 11.44 -19.82
CA PRO A 5 -10.81 10.48 -20.90
C PRO A 5 -10.02 9.19 -20.76
N ARG A 6 -8.81 9.24 -20.18
CA ARG A 6 -7.99 8.04 -19.92
C ARG A 6 -8.61 7.14 -18.85
N ILE A 7 -9.19 7.74 -17.81
CA ILE A 7 -9.83 7.00 -16.72
C ILE A 7 -11.15 6.39 -17.22
N GLU A 8 -11.93 7.14 -18.00
CA GLU A 8 -13.18 6.63 -18.56
C GLU A 8 -12.94 5.46 -19.53
N ASP A 9 -11.92 5.53 -20.39
CA ASP A 9 -11.52 4.41 -21.25
C ASP A 9 -11.12 3.17 -20.43
N LEU A 10 -10.30 3.36 -19.40
CA LEU A 10 -9.87 2.27 -18.52
C LEU A 10 -11.08 1.60 -17.85
N ILE A 11 -11.98 2.39 -17.24
CA ILE A 11 -13.19 1.88 -16.57
C ILE A 11 -14.13 1.19 -17.55
N ALA A 12 -14.24 1.68 -18.78
CA ALA A 12 -15.08 1.06 -19.82
C ALA A 12 -14.57 -0.34 -20.23
N ARG A 13 -13.25 -0.57 -20.15
CA ARG A 13 -12.62 -1.86 -20.47
C ARG A 13 -12.68 -2.88 -19.33
N MET A 14 -13.05 -2.48 -18.11
CA MET A 14 -13.09 -3.36 -16.95
C MET A 14 -14.37 -4.21 -16.89
N THR A 15 -14.22 -5.46 -16.43
CA THR A 15 -15.36 -6.28 -16.01
C THR A 15 -15.94 -5.75 -14.69
N VAL A 16 -17.09 -6.29 -14.25
CA VAL A 16 -17.65 -5.94 -12.95
C VAL A 16 -16.72 -6.39 -11.82
N GLU A 17 -16.13 -7.57 -11.95
CA GLU A 17 -15.22 -8.16 -10.96
C GLU A 17 -13.96 -7.33 -10.78
N GLU A 18 -13.36 -6.83 -11.86
CA GLU A 18 -12.19 -5.94 -11.78
C GLU A 18 -12.57 -4.60 -11.15
N LYS A 19 -13.77 -4.07 -11.43
CA LYS A 19 -14.27 -2.84 -10.79
C LYS A 19 -14.43 -3.03 -9.30
N VAL A 20 -15.01 -4.16 -8.88
CA VAL A 20 -15.10 -4.53 -7.46
C VAL A 20 -13.70 -4.68 -6.86
N GLY A 21 -12.76 -5.29 -7.57
CA GLY A 21 -11.37 -5.42 -7.15
C GLY A 21 -10.71 -4.08 -6.81
N GLN A 22 -10.93 -3.06 -7.65
CA GLN A 22 -10.41 -1.71 -7.43
C GLN A 22 -10.97 -1.01 -6.17
N LEU A 23 -12.10 -1.48 -5.63
CA LEU A 23 -12.68 -0.95 -4.39
C LEU A 23 -12.13 -1.67 -3.13
N GLY A 24 -11.35 -2.74 -3.31
CA GLY A 24 -10.85 -3.57 -2.23
C GLY A 24 -9.47 -3.16 -1.72
N VAL A 25 -9.36 -3.08 -0.39
CA VAL A 25 -8.09 -2.97 0.36
C VAL A 25 -7.93 -4.25 1.17
N PHE A 26 -6.86 -5.00 0.94
CA PHE A 26 -6.63 -6.31 1.57
C PHE A 26 -5.36 -6.31 2.40
N ALA A 27 -5.26 -7.25 3.35
CA ALA A 27 -4.04 -7.44 4.13
C ALA A 27 -2.88 -7.87 3.20
N ASP A 28 -1.71 -7.27 3.41
CA ASP A 28 -0.53 -7.56 2.63
C ASP A 28 0.22 -8.78 3.17
N ALA A 29 -0.13 -9.96 2.63
CA ALA A 29 0.59 -11.19 2.94
C ALA A 29 1.90 -11.35 2.14
N VAL A 30 2.16 -10.50 1.15
CA VAL A 30 3.39 -10.53 0.34
C VAL A 30 4.56 -9.90 1.13
N ARG A 31 4.24 -8.94 2.00
CA ARG A 31 5.20 -8.15 2.78
C ARG A 31 4.93 -8.22 4.29
N PRO A 32 4.86 -9.42 4.89
CA PRO A 32 4.43 -9.55 6.28
C PRO A 32 5.34 -8.76 7.22
N PHE A 33 4.74 -8.02 8.17
CA PHE A 33 5.48 -7.25 9.16
C PHE A 33 6.41 -8.12 10.05
N ALA A 34 6.00 -9.38 10.28
CA ALA A 34 6.75 -10.36 11.07
C ALA A 34 7.04 -11.62 10.23
N PRO A 35 7.98 -11.55 9.27
CA PRO A 35 8.19 -12.60 8.26
C PRO A 35 8.62 -13.95 8.85
N ASP A 36 9.28 -13.95 10.01
CA ASP A 36 9.91 -15.14 10.59
C ASP A 36 9.03 -15.92 11.58
N ILE A 37 7.84 -15.42 11.93
CA ILE A 37 6.99 -16.05 12.96
C ILE A 37 6.31 -17.32 12.45
N ASN A 38 5.84 -17.33 11.20
CA ASN A 38 5.24 -18.50 10.56
C ASN A 38 5.51 -18.50 9.04
N PRO A 39 6.71 -18.92 8.62
CA PRO A 39 7.14 -18.80 7.23
C PRO A 39 6.23 -19.53 6.23
N GLU A 40 5.69 -20.70 6.59
CA GLU A 40 4.80 -21.46 5.71
C GLU A 40 3.45 -20.76 5.52
N ALA A 41 2.87 -20.21 6.58
CA ALA A 41 1.62 -19.45 6.47
C ALA A 41 1.82 -18.16 5.67
N ASN A 42 2.94 -17.47 5.88
CA ASN A 42 3.31 -16.28 5.12
C ASN A 42 3.44 -16.60 3.62
N ALA A 43 4.16 -17.67 3.27
CA ALA A 43 4.31 -18.07 1.88
C ALA A 43 2.97 -18.44 1.20
N ARG A 44 2.10 -19.16 1.92
CA ARG A 44 0.76 -19.50 1.40
C ARG A 44 -0.10 -18.26 1.20
N GLY A 45 -0.14 -17.37 2.19
CA GLY A 45 -0.87 -16.11 2.09
C GLY A 45 -0.35 -15.22 0.96
N ALA A 46 0.98 -15.13 0.79
CA ALA A 46 1.59 -14.39 -0.31
C ALA A 46 1.15 -14.93 -1.68
N ALA A 47 1.20 -16.26 -1.87
CA ALA A 47 0.78 -16.89 -3.11
C ALA A 47 -0.71 -16.60 -3.42
N GLU A 48 -1.59 -16.75 -2.43
CA GLU A 48 -3.01 -16.46 -2.58
C GLU A 48 -3.26 -14.99 -2.97
N VAL A 49 -2.59 -14.05 -2.30
CA VAL A 49 -2.70 -12.62 -2.61
C VAL A 49 -2.21 -12.33 -4.03
N LEU A 50 -1.06 -12.86 -4.44
CA LEU A 50 -0.54 -12.65 -5.80
C LEU A 50 -1.49 -13.20 -6.87
N ASP A 51 -2.16 -14.33 -6.63
CA ASP A 51 -3.18 -14.85 -7.55
C ASP A 51 -4.41 -13.94 -7.64
N GLN A 52 -4.83 -13.31 -6.54
CA GLN A 52 -5.89 -12.30 -6.58
C GLN A 52 -5.46 -11.03 -7.34
N VAL A 53 -4.20 -10.61 -7.18
CA VAL A 53 -3.62 -9.48 -7.92
C VAL A 53 -3.57 -9.77 -9.41
N ARG A 54 -3.07 -10.94 -9.83
CA ARG A 54 -3.09 -11.39 -11.25
C ARG A 54 -4.48 -11.34 -11.85
N ALA A 55 -5.48 -11.73 -11.06
CA ALA A 55 -6.86 -11.74 -11.50
C ALA A 55 -7.56 -10.36 -11.46
N GLY A 56 -6.86 -9.28 -11.12
CA GLY A 56 -7.42 -7.92 -11.07
C GLY A 56 -8.41 -7.69 -9.92
N ARG A 57 -8.37 -8.52 -8.87
CA ARG A 57 -9.32 -8.49 -7.74
C ARG A 57 -8.81 -7.72 -6.52
N VAL A 58 -7.67 -7.04 -6.63
CA VAL A 58 -7.04 -6.27 -5.55
C VAL A 58 -6.69 -4.88 -6.08
N GLY A 59 -7.19 -3.82 -5.43
CA GLY A 59 -6.83 -2.43 -5.73
C GLY A 59 -5.72 -1.91 -4.81
N ALA A 60 -5.70 -2.36 -3.56
CA ALA A 60 -4.70 -1.96 -2.59
C ALA A 60 -4.32 -3.10 -1.62
N LEU A 61 -3.08 -3.05 -1.15
CA LEU A 61 -2.56 -3.89 -0.07
C LEU A 61 -2.17 -3.02 1.12
N PHE A 62 -2.47 -3.50 2.32
CA PHE A 62 -2.29 -2.78 3.58
C PHE A 62 -1.39 -3.53 4.56
N ASN A 63 -0.58 -2.75 5.28
CA ASN A 63 0.28 -3.15 6.40
C ASN A 63 1.48 -4.02 6.01
N GLY A 64 1.87 -3.92 4.74
CA GLY A 64 3.06 -4.58 4.21
C GLY A 64 4.28 -3.67 4.24
N VAL A 65 5.43 -4.19 4.66
CA VAL A 65 6.72 -3.46 4.68
C VAL A 65 7.76 -4.21 3.86
N GLY A 66 8.44 -3.53 2.95
CA GLY A 66 9.49 -4.13 2.12
C GLY A 66 9.43 -3.63 0.68
N ALA A 67 10.49 -2.96 0.23
CA ALA A 67 10.54 -2.38 -1.11
C ALA A 67 10.77 -3.43 -2.21
N ALA A 68 11.50 -4.52 -1.92
CA ALA A 68 11.80 -5.56 -2.89
C ALA A 68 10.55 -6.39 -3.19
N GLU A 69 9.88 -6.87 -2.16
CA GLU A 69 8.63 -7.61 -2.22
C GLU A 69 7.48 -6.74 -2.73
N GLY A 70 7.47 -5.45 -2.39
CA GLY A 70 6.49 -4.49 -2.91
C GLY A 70 6.66 -4.25 -4.40
N ARG A 71 7.90 -4.22 -4.88
CA ARG A 71 8.20 -4.19 -6.32
C ARG A 71 7.71 -5.45 -7.00
N GLU A 72 7.86 -6.63 -6.40
CA GLU A 72 7.35 -7.87 -6.98
C GLU A 72 5.82 -7.88 -7.05
N ALA A 73 5.12 -7.46 -6.00
CA ALA A 73 3.66 -7.31 -6.03
C ALA A 73 3.20 -6.34 -7.14
N GLN A 74 3.91 -5.22 -7.32
CA GLN A 74 3.64 -4.29 -8.42
C GLN A 74 3.93 -4.88 -9.79
N ARG A 75 5.02 -5.64 -9.92
CA ARG A 75 5.37 -6.34 -11.16
C ARG A 75 4.23 -7.27 -11.58
N VAL A 76 3.71 -8.08 -10.64
CA VAL A 76 2.56 -8.95 -10.88
C VAL A 76 1.32 -8.15 -11.29
N ALA A 77 1.02 -7.04 -10.61
CA ALA A 77 -0.12 -6.19 -10.95
C ALA A 77 -0.02 -5.57 -12.35
N VAL A 78 1.17 -5.08 -12.73
CA VAL A 78 1.40 -4.35 -13.98
C VAL A 78 1.63 -5.29 -15.18
N GLU A 79 2.34 -6.40 -14.98
CA GLU A 79 2.81 -7.27 -16.06
C GLU A 79 1.95 -8.54 -16.23
N GLU A 80 1.31 -9.03 -15.17
CA GLU A 80 0.60 -10.32 -15.18
C GLU A 80 -0.93 -10.18 -15.09
N SER A 81 -1.45 -8.99 -14.73
CA SER A 81 -2.90 -8.73 -14.78
C SER A 81 -3.36 -8.23 -16.15
N ARG A 82 -4.63 -8.50 -16.50
CA ARG A 82 -5.19 -8.20 -17.82
C ARG A 82 -5.10 -6.72 -18.24
N LEU A 83 -5.26 -5.80 -17.28
CA LEU A 83 -5.26 -4.35 -17.54
C LEU A 83 -4.02 -3.63 -17.01
N GLY A 84 -3.13 -4.31 -16.30
CA GLY A 84 -1.89 -3.72 -15.78
C GLY A 84 -2.11 -2.57 -14.79
N ILE A 85 -3.19 -2.60 -14.01
CA ILE A 85 -3.52 -1.52 -13.05
C ILE A 85 -2.63 -1.69 -11.81
N PRO A 86 -1.82 -0.69 -11.42
CA PRO A 86 -0.92 -0.80 -10.28
C PRO A 86 -1.69 -0.79 -8.94
N LEU A 87 -1.07 -1.37 -7.91
CA LEU A 87 -1.64 -1.40 -6.55
C LEU A 87 -1.36 -0.09 -5.80
N LEU A 88 -2.23 0.26 -4.85
CA LEU A 88 -1.86 1.14 -3.75
C LEU A 88 -1.24 0.31 -2.61
N LEU A 89 -0.12 0.77 -2.06
CA LEU A 89 0.59 0.11 -0.97
C LEU A 89 0.52 0.99 0.27
N GLY A 90 -0.37 0.62 1.20
CA GLY A 90 -0.73 1.39 2.38
C GLY A 90 -0.20 0.80 3.69
N ALA A 91 -0.03 1.63 4.72
CA ALA A 91 0.26 1.18 6.09
C ALA A 91 -0.12 2.26 7.12
N ASP A 92 -0.21 1.88 8.39
CA ASP A 92 -0.33 2.81 9.50
C ASP A 92 1.05 3.36 9.88
N VAL A 93 1.45 4.49 9.28
CA VAL A 93 2.71 5.17 9.62
C VAL A 93 2.37 6.47 10.35
N ILE A 94 2.05 6.34 11.63
CA ILE A 94 1.32 7.36 12.41
C ILE A 94 2.22 8.46 12.96
N HIS A 95 3.29 8.09 13.67
CA HIS A 95 4.18 9.04 14.34
C HIS A 95 5.65 8.67 14.10
N GLY A 96 5.95 8.24 12.88
CA GLY A 96 7.25 7.71 12.51
C GLY A 96 7.18 6.27 12.02
N MET A 97 8.30 5.80 11.48
CA MET A 97 8.47 4.43 11.01
C MET A 97 9.59 3.73 11.78
N ARG A 98 10.84 3.76 11.28
CA ARG A 98 12.01 3.31 12.04
C ARG A 98 12.43 4.36 13.04
N THR A 99 12.46 5.62 12.61
CA THR A 99 12.57 6.76 13.52
C THR A 99 11.19 7.06 14.07
N VAL A 100 11.03 6.93 15.39
CA VAL A 100 9.74 7.08 16.09
C VAL A 100 9.72 8.40 16.86
N PHE A 101 8.72 9.24 16.58
CA PHE A 101 8.46 10.51 17.24
C PHE A 101 7.46 10.33 18.40
N PRO A 102 7.19 11.37 19.23
CA PRO A 102 6.12 11.30 20.22
C PRO A 102 4.78 10.96 19.56
N ILE A 103 3.91 10.26 20.30
CA ILE A 103 2.55 9.97 19.84
C ILE A 103 1.82 11.26 19.43
N PRO A 104 0.81 11.21 18.53
CA PRO A 104 0.17 12.41 17.99
C PRO A 104 -0.35 13.38 19.05
N LEU A 105 -0.85 12.86 20.18
CA LEU A 105 -1.30 13.67 21.32
C LEU A 105 -0.16 14.50 21.95
N ALA A 106 1.03 13.91 22.08
CA ALA A 106 2.20 14.59 22.62
C ALA A 106 2.81 15.55 21.60
N GLU A 107 2.84 15.20 20.32
CA GLU A 107 3.29 16.09 19.25
C GLU A 107 2.40 17.34 19.16
N ALA A 108 1.08 17.18 19.22
CA ALA A 108 0.13 18.30 19.25
C ALA A 108 0.33 19.23 20.47
N SER A 109 0.75 18.66 21.61
CA SER A 109 1.02 19.41 22.84
C SER A 109 2.25 20.34 22.76
N THR A 110 3.03 20.25 21.67
CA THR A 110 4.12 21.21 21.42
C THR A 110 3.61 22.55 20.89
N PHE A 111 2.40 22.60 20.32
CA PHE A 111 1.84 23.77 19.62
C PHE A 111 2.75 24.34 18.52
N GLU A 112 3.59 23.49 17.90
CA GLU A 112 4.56 23.86 16.86
C GLU A 112 4.24 23.17 15.53
N PRO A 113 3.41 23.77 14.64
CA PRO A 113 3.05 23.16 13.36
C PRO A 113 4.25 22.85 12.45
N GLY A 114 5.29 23.69 12.51
CA GLY A 114 6.51 23.45 11.76
C GLY A 114 7.30 22.23 12.26
N LEU A 115 7.17 21.86 13.53
CA LEU A 115 7.74 20.61 14.04
C LEU A 115 6.96 19.41 13.46
N ALA A 116 5.63 19.45 13.49
CA ALA A 116 4.77 18.41 12.93
C ALA A 116 5.00 18.20 11.41
N GLU A 117 5.23 19.27 10.65
CA GLU A 117 5.58 19.15 9.23
C GLU A 117 6.92 18.41 9.03
N ARG A 118 7.93 18.70 9.85
CA ARG A 118 9.25 18.06 9.74
C ARG A 118 9.22 16.59 10.14
N THR A 119 8.47 16.23 11.17
CA THR A 119 8.29 14.82 11.58
C THR A 119 7.52 14.05 10.53
N ALA A 120 6.42 14.60 10.00
CA ALA A 120 5.68 14.00 8.88
C ALA A 120 6.56 13.83 7.63
N ARG A 121 7.42 14.82 7.32
CA ARG A 121 8.38 14.72 6.21
C ARG A 121 9.42 13.62 6.43
N ALA A 122 9.99 13.51 7.63
CA ALA A 122 10.93 12.45 7.97
C ALA A 122 10.27 11.07 7.86
N THR A 123 9.05 10.94 8.37
CA THR A 123 8.22 9.73 8.25
C THR A 123 7.98 9.34 6.79
N ALA A 124 7.62 10.30 5.93
CA ALA A 124 7.38 10.04 4.51
C ALA A 124 8.63 9.56 3.77
N VAL A 125 9.82 10.08 4.13
CA VAL A 125 11.10 9.62 3.55
C VAL A 125 11.37 8.16 3.89
N GLU A 126 11.17 7.74 5.15
CA GLU A 126 11.35 6.34 5.54
C GLU A 126 10.28 5.43 4.93
N ALA A 127 9.01 5.83 4.97
CA ALA A 127 7.89 5.04 4.44
C ALA A 127 8.04 4.78 2.93
N THR A 128 8.36 5.81 2.15
CA THR A 128 8.56 5.67 0.71
C THR A 128 9.79 4.82 0.38
N ALA A 129 10.87 4.93 1.16
CA ALA A 129 12.03 4.05 1.03
C ALA A 129 11.70 2.57 1.31
N ALA A 130 10.70 2.31 2.16
CA ALA A 130 10.21 0.98 2.49
C ALA A 130 9.10 0.45 1.55
N GLY A 131 8.76 1.18 0.48
CA GLY A 131 7.74 0.79 -0.49
C GLY A 131 6.29 1.07 -0.06
N ILE A 132 6.09 2.01 0.86
CA ILE A 132 4.77 2.50 1.26
C ILE A 132 4.49 3.82 0.54
N HIS A 133 3.34 3.91 -0.13
CA HIS A 133 2.95 5.06 -0.94
C HIS A 133 1.69 5.76 -0.42
N TRP A 134 1.06 5.20 0.60
CA TRP A 134 -0.12 5.75 1.26
C TRP A 134 -0.05 5.45 2.76
N THR A 135 -0.34 6.44 3.62
CA THR A 135 -0.43 6.25 5.08
C THR A 135 -1.83 6.60 5.58
N TYR A 136 -2.28 5.94 6.63
CA TYR A 136 -3.53 6.22 7.34
C TYR A 136 -3.23 6.98 8.65
N ALA A 137 -2.79 8.23 8.53
CA ALA A 137 -2.31 9.06 9.63
C ALA A 137 -3.13 10.34 9.83
#